data_AF-A0A4Y3QJV1-F1
#
_entry.id   AF-A0A4Y3QJV1-F1
#
_cell.length_a   1.000
_cell.length_b   1.000
_cell.length_c   1.000
_cell.angle_alpha   90.00
_cell.angle_beta   90.00
_cell.angle_gamma   90.00
#
_symmetry.space_group_name_H-M   'P 1'
#
loop_
_entity.id
_entity.type
_entity.pdbx_description
1 polymer ?
#
loop_
_entity_poly.entity_id
_entity_poly.type
_entity_poly.pdbx_seq_one_letter_code
_entity_poly.pdbx_strand_id
1 'polypeptide(L)'
;MLSNLAPARPNAWGIRSAALALIAAAAVSLGLSSAGSARADDAPAPNDTIGISAAPQSADAASPRSRFSYQMGPGQELDDVYVVTNVGSTPQSFTVFATDAFNTDEGGYGLLETGVAPTDAGA
;
A
#
# COMPACT_ATOMS: atom_id res chain seq x y z
N MET A 1 38.51 -22.54 -83.86
CA MET A 1 37.43 -23.28 -83.20
C MET A 1 37.71 -23.31 -81.70
N LEU A 2 36.87 -22.58 -80.97
CA LEU A 2 36.58 -22.48 -79.53
C LEU A 2 37.41 -23.29 -78.52
N SER A 3 38.07 -22.56 -77.62
CA SER A 3 38.67 -23.03 -76.36
C SER A 3 37.56 -23.27 -75.31
N ASN A 4 37.44 -24.49 -74.79
CA ASN A 4 36.52 -24.79 -73.68
C ASN A 4 37.27 -24.81 -72.34
N LEU A 5 37.04 -23.80 -71.50
CA LEU A 5 37.38 -23.86 -70.08
C LEU A 5 36.34 -24.72 -69.36
N ALA A 6 36.78 -25.80 -68.71
CA ALA A 6 35.94 -26.54 -67.78
C ALA A 6 35.77 -25.75 -66.47
N PRO A 7 34.56 -25.63 -65.90
CA PRO A 7 34.37 -24.96 -64.61
C PRO A 7 34.93 -25.82 -63.48
N ALA A 8 35.76 -25.21 -62.62
CA ALA A 8 36.23 -25.83 -61.40
C ALA A 8 35.04 -26.17 -60.49
N ARG A 9 34.84 -27.46 -60.19
CA ARG A 9 33.77 -27.92 -59.29
C ARG A 9 34.17 -27.55 -57.86
N PRO A 10 33.37 -26.78 -57.12
CA PRO A 10 33.68 -26.47 -55.72
C PRO A 10 33.73 -27.77 -54.91
N ASN A 11 34.79 -27.92 -54.11
CA ASN A 11 35.01 -29.09 -53.28
C ASN A 11 33.93 -29.16 -52.17
N ALA A 12 33.38 -30.35 -51.96
CA ALA A 12 32.30 -30.61 -50.99
C ALA A 12 32.66 -30.22 -49.53
N TRP A 13 33.94 -29.98 -49.26
CA TRP A 13 34.47 -29.52 -47.97
C TRP A 13 34.10 -28.06 -47.66
N GLY A 14 34.09 -27.18 -48.66
CA GLY A 14 33.70 -25.77 -48.48
C GLY A 14 32.21 -25.61 -48.18
N ILE A 15 31.38 -26.46 -48.81
CA ILE A 15 29.92 -26.45 -48.65
C ILE A 15 29.51 -26.90 -47.24
N ARG A 16 30.16 -27.94 -46.70
CA ARG A 16 29.90 -28.44 -45.34
C ARG A 16 30.29 -27.44 -44.26
N SER A 17 31.39 -26.71 -44.47
CA SER A 17 31.88 -25.70 -43.54
C SER A 17 30.99 -24.45 -43.54
N ALA A 18 30.49 -24.03 -44.71
CA ALA A 18 29.53 -22.94 -44.82
C ALA A 18 28.17 -23.28 -44.21
N ALA A 19 27.69 -24.51 -44.37
CA ALA A 19 26.44 -24.98 -43.76
C ALA A 19 26.50 -25.00 -42.23
N LEU A 20 27.61 -25.47 -41.65
CA LEU A 20 27.83 -25.46 -40.21
C LEU A 20 27.92 -24.02 -39.65
N ALA A 21 28.58 -23.12 -40.37
CA ALA A 21 28.65 -21.70 -39.98
C ALA A 21 27.27 -21.02 -40.00
N LEU A 22 26.43 -21.32 -40.98
CA LEU A 22 25.06 -20.79 -41.06
C LEU A 22 24.16 -21.30 -39.93
N ILE A 23 24.28 -22.58 -39.56
CA ILE A 23 23.51 -23.16 -38.44
C ILE A 23 23.95 -22.54 -37.10
N ALA A 24 25.25 -22.36 -36.90
CA ALA A 24 25.78 -21.70 -35.70
C ALA A 24 25.30 -20.23 -35.61
N ALA A 25 25.31 -19.49 -36.73
CA ALA A 25 24.82 -18.12 -36.77
C ALA A 25 23.30 -18.03 -36.48
N ALA A 26 22.50 -18.98 -36.98
CA ALA A 26 21.06 -19.06 -36.70
C ALA A 26 20.77 -19.38 -35.23
N ALA A 27 21.56 -20.25 -34.60
CA ALA A 27 21.39 -20.58 -33.19
C ALA A 27 21.71 -19.40 -32.26
N VAL A 28 22.74 -18.61 -32.58
CA VAL A 28 23.11 -17.40 -31.80
C VAL A 28 22.06 -16.30 -31.93
N SER A 29 21.46 -16.13 -33.11
CA SER A 29 20.43 -15.12 -33.36
C SER A 29 19.09 -15.46 -32.70
N LEU A 30 18.75 -16.75 -32.55
CA LEU A 30 17.60 -17.18 -31.76
C LEU A 30 17.82 -17.00 -30.25
N GLY A 31 19.05 -17.22 -29.76
CA GLY A 31 19.40 -17.08 -28.34
C GLY A 31 19.42 -15.64 -27.82
N LEU A 32 19.73 -14.66 -28.66
CA LEU A 32 19.69 -13.23 -28.29
C LEU A 32 18.28 -12.62 -28.32
N SER A 33 17.32 -13.26 -28.99
CA SER A 33 15.95 -12.76 -29.15
C SER A 33 15.03 -13.10 -27.96
N SER A 34 15.47 -13.95 -27.03
CA SER A 34 14.71 -14.32 -25.81
C SER A 34 15.01 -13.43 -24.60
N ALA A 35 15.86 -12.42 -24.74
CA ALA A 35 15.98 -11.36 -23.75
C ALA A 35 14.74 -10.46 -23.83
N GLY A 36 13.65 -10.89 -23.19
CA GLY A 36 12.47 -10.07 -23.01
C GLY A 36 12.86 -8.73 -22.40
N SER A 37 12.33 -7.64 -22.94
CA SER A 37 12.55 -6.31 -22.37
C SER A 37 12.05 -6.31 -20.92
N ALA A 38 12.95 -6.03 -19.97
CA ALA A 38 12.56 -5.83 -18.58
C ALA A 38 11.63 -4.61 -18.52
N ARG A 39 10.33 -4.86 -18.34
CA ARG A 39 9.36 -3.83 -18.00
C ARG A 39 9.63 -3.48 -16.54
N ALA A 40 10.16 -2.29 -16.28
CA ALA A 40 10.03 -1.71 -14.94
C ALA A 40 8.54 -1.42 -14.75
N ASP A 41 7.91 -2.06 -13.77
CA ASP A 41 6.61 -1.63 -13.30
C ASP A 41 6.81 -0.27 -12.63
N ASP A 42 6.48 0.82 -13.34
CA ASP A 42 6.34 2.18 -12.80
C ASP A 42 5.06 2.30 -11.93
N ALA A 43 4.70 1.23 -11.21
CA ALA A 43 3.66 1.32 -10.20
C ALA A 43 4.17 2.28 -9.11
N PRO A 44 3.45 3.37 -8.78
CA PRO A 44 3.80 4.19 -7.64
C PRO A 44 3.97 3.27 -6.44
N ALA A 45 5.10 3.38 -5.72
CA ALA A 45 5.25 2.69 -4.45
C ALA A 45 4.01 3.04 -3.60
N PRO A 46 3.36 2.07 -2.93
CA PRO A 46 2.21 2.36 -2.10
C PRO A 46 2.59 3.47 -1.12
N ASN A 47 1.96 4.62 -1.30
CA ASN A 47 2.18 5.75 -0.43
C ASN A 47 1.43 5.46 0.87
N ASP A 48 2.19 5.09 1.88
CA ASP A 48 1.66 4.89 3.21
C ASP A 48 0.89 6.13 3.67
N THR A 49 -0.34 5.91 4.13
CA THR A 49 -1.23 6.97 4.63
C THR A 49 -1.50 6.78 6.10
N ILE A 50 -1.51 7.90 6.84
CA ILE A 50 -1.89 7.97 8.25
C ILE A 50 -3.26 8.63 8.30
N GLY A 51 -4.19 8.03 9.02
CA GLY A 51 -5.52 8.59 9.18
C GLY A 51 -6.31 7.93 10.30
N ILE A 52 -7.08 8.75 11.02
CA ILE A 52 -7.98 8.30 12.09
C ILE A 52 -9.36 8.92 11.85
N SER A 53 -10.40 8.15 12.10
CA SER A 53 -11.75 8.67 12.31
C SER A 53 -12.30 8.15 13.63
N ALA A 54 -13.11 8.95 14.29
CA ALA A 54 -13.78 8.54 15.51
C ALA A 54 -15.13 9.26 15.66
N ALA A 55 -16.15 8.54 16.13
CA ALA A 55 -17.48 9.09 16.34
C ALA A 55 -18.29 8.27 17.35
N PRO A 56 -19.20 8.92 18.11
CA PRO A 56 -20.28 8.22 18.78
C PRO A 56 -21.15 7.47 17.77
N GLN A 57 -21.59 6.25 18.09
CA GLN A 57 -22.49 5.48 17.23
C GLN A 57 -23.69 4.95 18.01
N SER A 58 -24.76 4.54 17.34
CA SER A 58 -25.86 3.81 17.98
C SER A 58 -25.32 2.56 18.70
N ALA A 59 -26.07 2.03 19.67
CA ALA A 59 -25.64 0.90 20.50
C ALA A 59 -25.30 -0.38 19.68
N ASP A 60 -25.89 -0.51 18.49
CA ASP A 60 -25.62 -1.58 17.51
C ASP A 60 -24.51 -1.22 16.50
N ALA A 61 -23.84 -0.08 16.66
CA ALA A 61 -22.86 0.50 15.75
C ALA A 61 -23.37 0.70 14.29
N ALA A 62 -24.68 0.80 14.07
CA ALA A 62 -25.25 0.92 12.73
C ALA A 62 -25.25 2.35 12.19
N SER A 63 -25.33 3.38 13.06
CA SER A 63 -25.50 4.77 12.65
C SER A 63 -24.65 5.75 13.46
N PRO A 64 -23.92 6.67 12.82
CA PRO A 64 -23.12 7.68 13.52
C PRO A 64 -24.00 8.74 14.18
N ARG A 65 -23.52 9.30 15.29
CA ARG A 65 -24.11 10.43 16.01
C ARG A 65 -23.10 11.55 16.13
N SER A 66 -23.58 12.78 16.29
CA SER A 66 -22.72 13.97 16.41
C SER A 66 -22.20 14.20 17.83
N ARG A 67 -22.88 13.69 18.85
CA ARG A 67 -22.53 13.87 20.27
C ARG A 67 -23.18 12.82 21.16
N PHE A 68 -22.63 12.66 22.36
CA PHE A 68 -23.31 12.09 23.51
C PHE A 68 -24.19 13.15 24.19
N SER A 69 -25.37 12.80 24.65
CA SER A 69 -26.27 13.73 25.35
C SER A 69 -27.13 12.96 26.35
N TYR A 70 -26.82 13.12 27.63
CA TYR A 70 -27.41 12.34 28.71
C TYR A 70 -27.81 13.23 29.89
N GLN A 71 -28.87 12.83 30.58
CA GLN A 71 -29.24 13.34 31.88
C GLN A 71 -29.17 12.16 32.86
N MET A 72 -28.23 12.23 33.79
CA MET A 72 -27.96 11.14 34.73
C MET A 72 -28.19 11.62 36.17
N GLY A 73 -28.73 10.74 37.01
CA GLY A 73 -28.75 10.91 38.46
C GLY A 73 -27.51 10.32 39.14
N PRO A 74 -27.25 10.65 40.42
CA PRO A 74 -26.13 10.06 41.15
C PRO A 74 -26.19 8.52 41.20
N GLY A 75 -25.08 7.86 40.89
CA GLY A 75 -24.95 6.40 40.93
C GLY A 75 -25.59 5.66 39.76
N GLN A 76 -26.07 6.35 38.73
CA GLN A 76 -26.49 5.71 37.48
C GLN A 76 -25.28 5.34 36.62
N GLU A 77 -25.38 4.20 35.95
CA GLU A 77 -24.41 3.73 34.95
C GLU A 77 -25.05 3.80 33.56
N LEU A 78 -24.22 4.04 32.55
CA LEU A 78 -24.63 4.11 31.15
C LEU A 78 -23.59 3.42 30.28
N ASP A 79 -24.05 2.49 29.46
CA ASP A 79 -23.24 1.87 28.42
C ASP A 79 -23.54 2.50 27.07
N ASP A 80 -22.49 2.84 26.32
CA ASP A 80 -22.62 3.41 24.99
C ASP A 80 -21.39 3.14 24.12
N VAL A 81 -21.50 3.44 22.82
CA VAL A 81 -20.52 3.08 21.80
C VAL A 81 -19.82 4.31 21.22
N TYR A 82 -18.49 4.29 21.30
CA TYR A 82 -17.59 5.19 20.59
C TYR A 82 -16.68 4.36 19.69
N VAL A 83 -16.75 4.57 18.38
CA VAL A 83 -15.98 3.79 17.40
C VAL A 83 -14.76 4.59 16.98
N VAL A 84 -13.59 3.94 17.03
CA VAL A 84 -12.31 4.48 16.53
C VAL A 84 -11.83 3.59 15.40
N THR A 85 -11.57 4.19 14.24
CA THR A 85 -11.18 3.48 13.02
C THR A 85 -9.87 4.03 12.47
N ASN A 86 -8.92 3.12 12.22
CA ASN A 86 -7.77 3.44 11.37
C ASN A 86 -8.25 3.50 9.91
N VAL A 87 -8.22 4.67 9.31
CA VAL A 87 -8.60 4.87 7.90
C VAL A 87 -7.38 5.01 6.99
N GLY A 88 -6.16 4.95 7.55
CA GLY A 88 -4.90 4.91 6.81
C GLY A 88 -4.49 3.49 6.42
N SER A 89 -3.39 3.39 5.68
CA SER A 89 -2.79 2.11 5.26
C SER A 89 -1.71 1.58 6.22
N THR A 90 -1.21 2.42 7.13
CA THR A 90 -0.20 2.03 8.13
C THR A 90 -0.87 1.60 9.44
N PRO A 91 -0.47 0.48 10.08
CA PRO A 91 -0.91 0.14 11.43
C PRO A 91 -0.61 1.27 12.44
N GLN A 92 -1.60 1.61 13.28
CA GLN A 92 -1.50 2.69 14.27
C GLN A 92 -1.89 2.18 15.66
N SER A 93 -1.27 2.74 16.69
CA SER A 93 -1.69 2.56 18.08
C SER A 93 -2.44 3.81 18.55
N PHE A 94 -3.64 3.62 19.10
CA PHE A 94 -4.46 4.71 19.62
C PHE A 94 -4.65 4.54 21.12
N THR A 95 -4.59 5.66 21.84
CA THR A 95 -5.00 5.74 23.25
C THR A 95 -6.27 6.55 23.33
N VAL A 96 -7.32 5.96 23.91
CA VAL A 96 -8.57 6.65 24.18
C VAL A 96 -8.61 6.95 25.67
N PHE A 97 -8.80 8.21 26.01
CA PHE A 97 -8.97 8.68 27.38
C PHE A 97 -10.08 9.72 27.42
N ALA A 98 -10.72 9.85 28.57
CA ALA A 98 -11.75 10.84 28.83
C ALA A 98 -11.38 11.61 30.10
N THR A 99 -11.70 12.90 30.13
CA THR A 99 -11.57 13.77 31.29
C THR A 99 -12.72 14.76 31.24
N ASP A 100 -13.11 15.31 32.39
CA ASP A 100 -13.96 16.48 32.37
C ASP A 100 -13.27 17.66 31.72
N ALA A 101 -14.06 18.47 31.01
CA ALA A 101 -13.57 19.71 30.46
C ALA A 101 -13.50 20.78 31.56
N PHE A 102 -12.37 21.50 31.64
CA PHE A 102 -12.21 22.65 32.53
C PHE A 102 -12.28 23.96 31.74
N ASN A 103 -12.67 25.05 32.40
CA ASN A 103 -12.65 26.38 31.78
C ASN A 103 -11.22 26.93 31.76
N THR A 104 -10.75 27.38 30.60
CA THR A 104 -9.43 28.02 30.48
C THR A 104 -9.49 29.50 30.87
N ASP A 105 -8.34 30.10 31.17
CA ASP A 105 -8.25 31.52 31.54
C ASP A 105 -8.72 32.45 30.40
N GLU A 106 -8.61 32.00 29.15
CA GLU A 106 -9.10 32.68 27.95
C GLU A 106 -10.61 32.51 27.73
N GLY A 107 -11.32 31.80 28.62
CA GLY A 107 -12.76 31.53 28.52
C GLY A 107 -13.13 30.38 27.58
N GLY A 108 -12.18 29.51 27.25
CA GLY A 108 -12.40 28.29 26.46
C GLY A 108 -12.62 27.05 27.33
N TYR A 109 -12.62 25.89 26.68
CA TYR A 109 -12.64 24.58 27.35
C TYR A 109 -11.34 23.83 27.05
N GLY A 110 -10.72 23.28 28.08
CA GLY A 110 -9.55 22.42 28.00
C GLY A 110 -9.83 21.02 28.55
N LEU A 111 -8.99 20.05 28.20
CA LEU A 111 -8.97 18.70 28.78
C LEU A 111 -7.68 18.51 29.58
N LEU A 112 -7.71 17.63 30.59
CA LEU A 112 -6.50 17.31 31.33
C LEU A 112 -5.47 16.65 30.40
N GLU A 113 -4.19 16.83 30.73
CA GLU A 113 -3.13 16.10 30.03
C GLU A 113 -3.27 14.59 30.24
N THR A 114 -2.88 13.79 29.25
CA THR A 114 -3.08 12.34 29.23
C THR A 114 -2.48 11.60 30.44
N GLY A 115 -1.48 12.19 31.13
CA GLY A 115 -0.85 11.62 32.32
C GLY A 115 -1.52 11.98 33.66
N VAL A 116 -2.57 12.81 33.64
CA VAL A 116 -3.26 13.29 34.84
C VAL A 116 -4.54 12.49 35.04
N ALA A 117 -4.69 11.91 36.23
CA ALA A 117 -5.90 11.16 36.57
C ALA A 117 -7.10 12.11 36.77
N PRO A 118 -8.24 11.89 36.08
CA PRO A 118 -9.48 12.61 36.33
C PRO A 118 -10.10 12.19 37.68
N THR A 119 -10.90 13.07 38.30
CA THR A 119 -11.44 12.87 39.66
C THR A 119 -12.93 13.15 39.83
N ASP A 120 -13.67 13.40 38.75
CA ASP A 120 -15.10 13.75 38.78
C ASP A 120 -15.87 12.93 37.72
N ALA A 121 -16.94 13.44 37.09
CA ALA A 121 -17.79 12.70 36.17
C ALA A 121 -17.05 12.05 34.98
N GLY A 122 -15.91 12.61 34.58
CA GLY A 122 -15.04 12.09 33.53
C GLY A 122 -13.89 11.21 34.02
N ALA A 123 -13.92 10.73 35.28
CA ALA A 123 -12.97 9.76 35.86
C ALA A 123 -13.19 8.32 35.42
#